data_AF-A0A1I1EK58-F1
#
_entry.id   AF-A0A1I1EK58-F1
#
_cell.length_a   1.000
_cell.length_b   1.000
_cell.length_c   1.000
_cell.angle_alpha   90.00
_cell.angle_beta   90.00
_cell.angle_gamma   90.00
#
_symmetry.space_group_name_H-M   'P 1'
#
loop_
_entity.id
_entity.type
_entity.pdbx_description
1 polymer ?
#
loop_
_entity_poly.entity_id
_entity_poly.type
_entity_poly.pdbx_seq_one_letter_code
_entity_poly.pdbx_strand_id
1 'polypeptide(L)'
;MDIISTLFWIAIILNSALAIFTVFREKERDIAAIWAWLLVIIMLPGFGFVIYLFLGRKISKEKIFDIRSQERIGMAQLVESQKKLIETENLDVPESKYQDKTFELIQLFLNGNESVLTKGNEVKLINDGHDKFDQMLEDISKAKDHIHVTYYIFRGDGIGKKVLKALEDRAQQGVKVRVLYDPVGARVLGKHFFDKLRRYGGQAEPFFGSRFFLINLRLNYRNHRKIVVIDGKIAYTGGFNVGDDYLGLYEEMGYWRDTHLRIEGNGVLSLQTRFLMDWNASTKQKTIEYEESYFPFSGLKGDTDLQMVSSGPDNEMHAIKKGFIKMISMAKESVYIQTPYFIPDEALMETIKIAILSGIDVKVMLPNKPDHPFIYRATLSYASELVKYGGEVYIYDKGFLHAKTIVIDKEILSVGTANFDIRSFKLNFEVNAFIYDRELAHSQVQLFKEDAAHSFLLTEEIVDDYSKWELFKQQFSRLFSPIL
;
A
#
# COMPACT_ATOMS: atom_id res chain seq x y z
N MET A 1 -15.55 28.78 48.54
CA MET A 1 -14.98 27.79 47.61
C MET A 1 -13.50 27.73 47.88
N ASP A 2 -12.96 26.56 48.21
CA ASP A 2 -11.53 26.38 48.45
C ASP A 2 -10.74 26.74 47.19
N ILE A 3 -9.56 27.35 47.37
CA ILE A 3 -8.64 27.73 46.29
C ILE A 3 -8.40 26.53 45.34
N ILE A 4 -8.34 25.32 45.90
CA ILE A 4 -8.19 24.06 45.15
C ILE A 4 -9.39 23.82 44.22
N SER A 5 -10.62 24.05 44.68
CA SER A 5 -11.83 23.89 43.87
C SER A 5 -11.90 24.93 42.75
N THR A 6 -11.52 26.18 43.03
CA THR A 6 -11.44 27.22 42.01
C THR A 6 -10.39 26.89 40.95
N LEU A 7 -9.19 26.43 41.36
CA LEU A 7 -8.13 26.02 40.44
C LEU A 7 -8.55 24.80 39.59
N PHE A 8 -9.27 23.84 40.18
CA PHE A 8 -9.80 22.69 39.47
C PHE A 8 -10.80 23.08 38.37
N TRP A 9 -11.75 23.97 38.67
CA TRP A 9 -12.72 24.46 37.68
C TRP A 9 -12.06 25.28 36.57
N ILE A 10 -11.08 26.12 36.91
CA ILE A 10 -10.28 26.86 35.91
C ILE A 10 -9.56 25.88 34.99
N ALA A 11 -8.95 24.81 35.53
CA ALA A 11 -8.26 23.80 34.73
C ALA A 11 -9.21 23.08 33.77
N ILE A 12 -10.43 22.72 34.21
CA ILE A 12 -11.45 22.11 33.36
C ILE A 12 -11.89 23.06 32.24
N ILE A 13 -12.17 24.33 32.55
CA ILE A 13 -12.57 25.32 31.55
C ILE A 13 -11.46 25.53 30.51
N LEU A 14 -10.21 25.69 30.96
CA LEU A 14 -9.07 25.85 30.07
C LEU A 14 -8.85 24.60 29.20
N ASN A 15 -8.90 23.40 29.79
CA ASN A 15 -8.80 22.14 29.05
C ASN A 15 -9.93 21.99 28.02
N SER A 16 -11.16 22.39 28.35
CA SER A 16 -12.31 22.33 27.44
C SER A 16 -12.21 23.34 26.30
N ALA A 17 -11.81 24.58 26.60
CA ALA A 17 -11.56 25.60 25.59
C ALA A 17 -10.41 25.19 24.65
N LEU A 18 -9.33 24.62 25.20
CA LEU A 18 -8.23 24.08 24.42
C LEU A 18 -8.67 22.87 23.57
N ALA A 19 -9.52 21.98 24.10
CA ALA A 19 -10.08 20.84 23.37
C ALA A 19 -10.87 21.31 22.15
N ILE A 20 -11.79 22.26 22.34
CA ILE A 20 -12.60 22.86 21.28
C ILE A 20 -11.67 23.53 20.26
N PHE A 21 -10.76 24.40 20.71
CA PHE A 21 -9.83 25.07 19.80
C PHE A 21 -9.00 24.07 18.99
N THR A 22 -8.45 23.04 19.63
CA THR A 22 -7.54 22.08 18.98
C THR A 22 -8.29 21.18 17.99
N VAL A 23 -9.48 20.69 18.35
CA VAL A 23 -10.28 19.82 17.48
C VAL A 23 -10.88 20.60 16.30
N PHE A 24 -11.43 21.80 16.53
CA PHE A 24 -12.06 22.61 15.47
C PHE A 24 -11.06 23.35 14.57
N ARG A 25 -9.80 23.52 15.00
CA ARG A 25 -8.74 24.05 14.12
C ARG A 25 -8.41 23.07 12.99
N GLU A 26 -8.70 21.79 13.15
CA GLU A 26 -8.47 20.78 12.11
C GLU A 26 -9.70 20.63 11.20
N LYS A 27 -9.69 21.36 10.08
CA LYS A 27 -10.81 21.47 9.11
C LYS A 27 -11.22 20.19 8.37
N GLU A 28 -10.46 19.09 8.48
CA GLU A 28 -10.60 17.90 7.60
C GLU A 28 -10.77 16.59 8.39
N ARG A 29 -11.35 16.64 9.60
CA ARG A 29 -11.68 15.42 10.35
C ARG A 29 -13.13 15.03 10.11
N ASP A 30 -13.35 13.72 10.12
CA ASP A 30 -14.68 13.16 10.28
C ASP A 30 -15.31 13.71 11.57
N ILE A 31 -16.58 14.10 11.47
CA ILE A 31 -17.39 14.62 12.57
C ILE A 31 -17.40 13.62 13.74
N ALA A 32 -17.47 12.31 13.46
CA ALA A 32 -17.41 11.28 14.49
C ALA A 32 -16.07 11.32 15.26
N ALA A 33 -14.96 11.51 14.56
CA ALA A 33 -13.64 11.63 15.18
C ALA A 33 -13.51 12.93 15.98
N ILE A 34 -14.09 14.04 15.52
CA ILE A 34 -14.16 15.30 16.28
C ILE A 34 -14.87 15.05 17.62
N TRP A 35 -16.06 14.45 17.59
CA TRP A 35 -16.82 14.14 18.80
C TRP A 35 -16.09 13.17 19.73
N ALA A 36 -15.46 12.13 19.20
CA ALA A 36 -14.68 11.18 20.00
C ALA A 36 -13.53 11.88 20.75
N TRP A 37 -12.79 12.77 20.08
CA TRP A 37 -11.72 13.52 20.72
C TRP A 37 -12.22 14.56 21.71
N LEU A 38 -13.33 15.23 21.42
CA LEU A 38 -13.98 16.12 22.40
C LEU A 38 -14.37 15.33 23.66
N LEU A 39 -14.99 14.16 23.50
CA LEU A 39 -15.35 13.30 24.62
C LEU A 39 -14.12 12.89 25.45
N VAL A 40 -13.07 12.38 24.80
CA VAL A 40 -11.84 11.95 25.50
C VAL A 40 -11.18 13.10 26.25
N ILE A 41 -11.05 14.27 25.64
CA ILE A 41 -10.38 15.42 26.28
C ILE A 41 -11.23 16.00 27.42
N ILE A 42 -12.56 16.01 27.28
CA ILE A 42 -13.48 16.50 28.32
C ILE A 42 -13.56 15.51 29.50
N MET A 43 -13.69 14.21 29.24
CA MET A 43 -13.84 13.19 30.30
C MET A 43 -12.53 12.88 31.03
N LEU A 44 -11.37 13.13 30.40
CA LEU A 44 -10.06 12.92 31.01
C LEU A 44 -9.25 14.23 30.94
N PRO A 45 -9.53 15.25 31.77
CA PRO A 45 -8.82 16.53 31.73
C PRO A 45 -7.31 16.35 31.88
N GLY A 46 -6.52 17.02 31.03
CA GLY A 46 -5.07 16.88 30.98
C GLY A 46 -4.59 15.59 30.32
N PHE A 47 -5.03 14.42 30.80
CA PHE A 47 -4.60 13.12 30.25
C PHE A 47 -5.11 12.88 28.82
N GLY A 48 -6.38 13.20 28.55
CA GLY A 48 -6.97 13.13 27.21
C GLY A 48 -6.27 14.06 26.22
N PHE A 49 -5.74 15.21 26.68
CA PHE A 49 -4.92 16.08 25.85
C PHE A 49 -3.57 15.44 25.51
N VAL A 50 -2.92 14.76 26.47
CA VAL A 50 -1.71 13.97 26.20
C VAL A 50 -2.00 12.88 25.18
N ILE A 51 -3.07 12.09 25.35
CA ILE A 51 -3.48 11.05 24.38
C ILE A 51 -3.71 11.67 22.99
N TYR A 52 -4.41 12.82 22.92
CA TYR A 52 -4.65 13.53 21.67
C TYR A 52 -3.35 13.92 20.96
N LEU A 53 -2.34 14.40 21.70
CA LEU A 53 -1.06 14.76 21.09
C LEU A 53 -0.37 13.56 20.44
N PHE A 54 -0.46 12.37 21.05
CA PHE A 54 0.17 11.15 20.54
C PHE A 54 -0.62 10.44 19.43
N LEU A 55 -1.95 10.39 19.53
CA LEU A 55 -2.79 9.57 18.65
C LEU A 55 -3.69 10.39 17.72
N GLY A 56 -4.09 11.59 18.14
CA GLY A 56 -5.04 12.42 17.41
C GLY A 56 -4.38 13.26 16.32
N ARG A 57 -3.18 13.79 16.56
CA ARG A 57 -2.56 14.79 15.69
C ARG A 57 -2.20 14.23 14.30
N LYS A 58 -2.69 14.87 13.22
CA LYS A 58 -2.28 14.56 11.83
C LYS A 58 -0.85 15.06 11.55
N ILE A 59 -0.20 14.59 10.47
CA ILE A 59 1.11 15.10 10.02
C ILE A 59 1.11 16.64 9.93
N SER A 60 2.22 17.27 10.32
CA SER A 60 2.44 18.70 10.04
C SER A 60 2.33 18.97 8.54
N LYS A 61 1.43 19.88 8.15
CA LYS A 61 1.17 20.26 6.74
C LYS A 61 2.45 20.62 5.98
N GLU A 62 3.48 21.13 6.66
CA GLU A 62 4.79 21.49 6.09
C GLU A 62 5.51 20.31 5.42
N LYS A 63 5.46 19.09 5.98
CA LYS A 63 6.17 17.93 5.40
C LYS A 63 5.40 17.24 4.29
N ILE A 64 4.06 17.25 4.35
CA ILE A 64 3.23 16.82 3.22
C ILE A 64 3.39 17.81 2.07
N PHE A 65 3.53 19.11 2.39
CA PHE A 65 3.78 20.15 1.41
C PHE A 65 5.10 19.89 0.65
N ASP A 66 6.19 19.54 1.32
CA ASP A 66 7.47 19.20 0.65
C ASP A 66 7.36 18.02 -0.34
N ILE A 67 6.50 17.03 -0.08
CA ILE A 67 6.24 15.93 -1.02
C ILE A 67 5.39 16.41 -2.20
N ARG A 68 4.36 17.21 -1.93
CA ARG A 68 3.42 17.74 -2.93
C ARG A 68 4.04 18.82 -3.81
N SER A 69 4.98 19.60 -3.29
CA SER A 69 5.63 20.72 -3.98
C SER A 69 6.79 20.27 -4.87
N GLN A 70 7.20 19.02 -4.78
CA GLN A 70 8.11 18.44 -5.75
C GLN A 70 7.32 18.15 -7.03
N GLU A 71 7.65 18.86 -8.11
CA GLU A 71 7.23 18.47 -9.45
C GLU A 71 7.58 16.99 -9.66
N ARG A 72 6.68 16.23 -10.31
CA ARG A 72 6.92 14.81 -10.65
C ARG A 72 8.14 14.70 -11.55
N ILE A 73 9.31 14.51 -10.94
CA ILE A 73 10.61 14.48 -11.59
C ILE A 73 10.56 13.48 -12.74
N GLY A 74 10.85 13.98 -13.95
CA GLY A 74 10.93 13.18 -15.19
C GLY A 74 9.59 12.84 -15.85
N MET A 75 8.44 13.16 -15.27
CA MET A 75 7.13 12.74 -15.80
C MET A 75 6.17 13.88 -16.15
N ALA A 76 6.46 15.12 -15.74
CA ALA A 76 5.56 16.26 -15.97
C ALA A 76 5.15 16.44 -17.44
N GLN A 77 6.11 16.31 -18.37
CA GLN A 77 5.82 16.41 -19.81
C GLN A 77 4.92 15.27 -20.31
N LEU A 78 5.16 14.03 -19.86
CA LEU A 78 4.34 12.87 -20.25
C LEU A 78 2.89 13.00 -19.74
N VAL A 79 2.72 13.49 -18.52
CA VAL A 79 1.40 13.78 -17.93
C VAL A 79 0.66 14.82 -18.78
N GLU A 80 1.32 15.93 -19.09
CA GLU A 80 0.74 17.02 -19.87
C GLU A 80 0.39 16.57 -21.30
N SER A 81 1.28 15.82 -21.96
CA SER A 81 1.03 15.24 -23.27
C SER A 81 -0.19 14.31 -23.27
N GLN A 82 -0.33 13.43 -22.27
CA GLN A 82 -1.50 12.55 -22.18
C GLN A 82 -2.80 13.31 -21.88
N LYS A 83 -2.76 14.35 -21.02
CA LYS A 83 -3.93 15.20 -20.78
C LYS A 83 -4.45 15.82 -22.08
N LYS A 84 -3.55 16.32 -22.94
CA LYS A 84 -3.91 16.85 -24.28
C LYS A 84 -4.46 15.78 -25.23
N LEU A 85 -3.91 14.58 -25.20
CA LEU A 85 -4.43 13.47 -26.01
C LEU A 85 -5.85 13.08 -25.58
N ILE A 86 -6.16 13.15 -24.27
CA ILE A 86 -7.51 12.91 -23.76
C ILE A 86 -8.46 14.02 -24.19
N GLU A 87 -8.08 15.29 -24.09
CA GLU A 87 -8.90 16.43 -24.52
C GLU A 87 -9.23 16.40 -26.02
N THR A 88 -8.35 15.81 -26.83
CA THR A 88 -8.53 15.69 -28.28
C THR A 88 -9.09 14.32 -28.70
N GLU A 89 -9.51 13.48 -27.75
CA GLU A 89 -10.03 12.11 -27.98
C GLU A 89 -9.08 11.21 -28.79
N ASN A 90 -7.77 11.47 -28.72
CA ASN A 90 -6.74 10.77 -29.48
C ASN A 90 -5.87 9.85 -28.62
N LEU A 91 -6.21 9.67 -27.34
CA LEU A 91 -5.48 8.73 -26.49
C LEU A 91 -5.81 7.31 -26.95
N ASP A 92 -4.80 6.58 -27.38
CA ASP A 92 -4.92 5.16 -27.70
C ASP A 92 -5.15 4.36 -26.40
N VAL A 93 -6.35 3.81 -26.24
CA VAL A 93 -6.81 3.09 -25.03
C VAL A 93 -6.58 1.58 -25.22
N PRO A 94 -6.19 0.83 -24.17
CA PRO A 94 -6.06 -0.62 -24.27
C PRO A 94 -7.37 -1.26 -24.74
N GLU A 95 -7.26 -2.23 -25.66
CA GLU A 95 -8.43 -2.98 -26.11
C GLU A 95 -9.01 -3.77 -24.92
N SER A 96 -10.29 -3.53 -24.61
CA SER A 96 -10.97 -4.22 -23.51
C SER A 96 -12.43 -4.42 -23.85
N LYS A 97 -13.07 -5.41 -23.22
CA LYS A 97 -14.53 -5.60 -23.31
C LYS A 97 -15.33 -4.37 -22.83
N TYR A 98 -14.64 -3.43 -22.16
CA TYR A 98 -15.19 -2.25 -21.50
C TYR A 98 -14.51 -0.96 -21.96
N GLN A 99 -14.24 -0.81 -23.26
CA GLN A 99 -13.43 0.29 -23.79
C GLN A 99 -13.76 1.67 -23.17
N ASP A 100 -15.03 2.07 -23.13
CA ASP A 100 -15.47 3.33 -22.51
C ASP A 100 -15.15 3.40 -21.00
N LYS A 101 -15.45 2.35 -20.24
CA LYS A 101 -15.22 2.33 -18.78
C LYS A 101 -13.73 2.21 -18.43
N THR A 102 -12.95 1.53 -19.27
CA THR A 102 -11.49 1.44 -19.15
C THR A 102 -10.87 2.81 -19.40
N PHE A 103 -11.36 3.55 -20.40
CA PHE A 103 -10.97 4.95 -20.63
C PHE A 103 -11.30 5.85 -19.43
N GLU A 104 -12.51 5.74 -18.87
CA GLU A 104 -12.89 6.49 -17.66
C GLU A 104 -12.00 6.16 -16.45
N LEU A 105 -11.58 4.89 -16.30
CA LEU A 105 -10.64 4.48 -15.26
C LEU A 105 -9.25 5.09 -15.49
N ILE A 106 -8.78 5.12 -16.75
CA ILE A 106 -7.51 5.76 -17.11
C ILE A 106 -7.54 7.26 -16.82
N GLN A 107 -8.62 7.93 -17.20
CA GLN A 107 -8.87 9.34 -16.90
C GLN A 107 -8.92 9.61 -15.40
N LEU A 108 -9.59 8.75 -14.62
CA LEU A 108 -9.66 8.86 -13.17
C LEU A 108 -8.25 8.93 -12.55
N PHE A 109 -7.34 8.06 -13.00
CA PHE A 109 -5.98 8.03 -12.49
C PHE A 109 -5.11 9.17 -13.02
N LEU A 110 -5.26 9.57 -14.28
CA LEU A 110 -4.51 10.70 -14.82
C LEU A 110 -4.93 12.01 -14.12
N ASN A 111 -6.23 12.23 -13.90
CA ASN A 111 -6.74 13.46 -13.30
C ASN A 111 -6.54 13.48 -11.78
N GLY A 112 -6.75 12.35 -11.10
CA GLY A 112 -6.69 12.28 -9.63
C GLY A 112 -5.29 11.99 -9.07
N ASN A 113 -4.39 11.43 -9.87
CA ASN A 113 -3.07 11.01 -9.43
C ASN A 113 -1.97 11.27 -10.47
N GLU A 114 -2.22 11.90 -11.61
CA GLU A 114 -1.22 12.11 -12.67
C GLU A 114 -0.48 10.81 -13.04
N SER A 115 -1.17 9.68 -12.92
CA SER A 115 -0.64 8.37 -13.30
C SER A 115 -0.82 8.22 -14.80
N VAL A 116 0.28 8.18 -15.54
CA VAL A 116 0.24 8.05 -16.99
C VAL A 116 0.01 6.61 -17.40
N LEU A 117 -0.76 6.42 -18.47
CA LEU A 117 -0.88 5.12 -19.13
C LEU A 117 0.42 4.82 -19.85
N THR A 118 1.10 3.74 -19.47
CA THR A 118 2.30 3.29 -20.18
C THR A 118 1.97 2.07 -21.00
N LYS A 119 2.48 2.04 -22.23
CA LYS A 119 2.35 0.94 -23.18
C LYS A 119 3.71 0.31 -23.48
N GLY A 120 3.71 -0.86 -24.09
CA GLY A 120 4.94 -1.51 -24.52
C GLY A 120 5.70 -2.21 -23.41
N ASN A 121 5.05 -2.49 -22.27
CA ASN A 121 5.71 -3.09 -21.12
C ASN A 121 5.70 -4.61 -21.19
N GLU A 122 6.76 -5.24 -20.68
CA GLU A 122 6.78 -6.65 -20.34
C GLU A 122 6.59 -6.78 -18.83
N VAL A 123 5.56 -7.51 -18.41
CA VAL A 123 5.23 -7.70 -17.00
C VAL A 123 5.17 -9.19 -16.69
N LYS A 124 5.94 -9.61 -15.68
CA LYS A 124 5.91 -10.99 -15.15
C LYS A 124 5.29 -10.99 -13.75
N LEU A 125 4.26 -11.82 -13.57
CA LEU A 125 3.74 -12.17 -12.26
C LEU A 125 4.71 -13.15 -11.57
N ILE A 126 5.05 -12.87 -10.33
CA ILE A 126 5.86 -13.75 -9.48
C ILE A 126 5.07 -14.04 -8.21
N ASN A 127 4.81 -15.32 -7.96
CA ASN A 127 3.90 -15.78 -6.91
C ASN A 127 4.62 -16.51 -5.76
N ASP A 128 5.92 -16.74 -5.92
CA ASP A 128 6.78 -17.41 -4.95
C ASP A 128 7.95 -16.51 -4.50
N GLY A 129 8.25 -16.56 -3.20
CA GLY A 129 9.31 -15.75 -2.60
C GLY A 129 10.70 -16.13 -3.13
N HIS A 130 11.00 -17.41 -3.30
CA HIS A 130 12.29 -17.86 -3.80
C HIS A 130 12.52 -17.35 -5.22
N ASP A 131 11.56 -17.59 -6.12
CA ASP A 131 11.63 -17.11 -7.51
C ASP A 131 11.79 -15.60 -7.59
N LYS A 132 11.06 -14.85 -6.76
CA LYS A 132 11.14 -13.39 -6.69
C LYS A 132 12.54 -12.94 -6.31
N PHE A 133 13.12 -13.53 -5.26
CA PHE A 133 14.41 -13.09 -4.74
C PHE A 133 15.57 -13.54 -5.62
N ASP A 134 15.51 -14.74 -6.18
CA ASP A 134 16.54 -15.25 -7.11
C ASP A 134 16.59 -14.38 -8.37
N GLN A 135 15.44 -14.07 -8.97
CA GLN A 135 15.38 -13.19 -10.15
C GLN A 135 15.84 -11.76 -9.84
N MET A 136 15.42 -11.20 -8.70
CA MET A 136 15.80 -9.84 -8.28
C MET A 136 17.30 -9.74 -8.00
N LEU A 137 17.90 -10.74 -7.36
CA LEU A 137 19.34 -10.79 -7.10
C LEU A 137 20.13 -10.90 -8.41
N GLU A 138 19.64 -11.68 -9.38
CA GLU A 138 20.23 -11.76 -10.71
C GLU A 138 20.21 -10.39 -11.41
N ASP A 139 19.06 -9.70 -11.43
CA ASP A 139 18.95 -8.38 -12.05
C ASP A 139 19.83 -7.34 -11.35
N ILE A 140 19.87 -7.34 -10.00
CA ILE A 140 20.76 -6.48 -9.22
C ILE A 140 22.22 -6.72 -9.63
N SER A 141 22.62 -7.97 -9.83
CA SER A 141 24.00 -8.30 -10.21
C SER A 141 24.41 -7.73 -11.58
N LYS A 142 23.43 -7.51 -12.47
CA LYS A 142 23.62 -6.98 -13.83
C LYS A 142 23.53 -5.45 -13.92
N ALA A 143 23.15 -4.78 -12.83
CA ALA A 143 23.00 -3.33 -12.78
C ALA A 143 24.29 -2.58 -13.15
N LYS A 144 24.15 -1.49 -13.91
CA LYS A 144 25.27 -0.72 -14.48
C LYS A 144 25.34 0.73 -14.02
N ASP A 145 24.21 1.36 -13.71
CA ASP A 145 24.14 2.80 -13.39
C ASP A 145 23.62 3.04 -11.97
N HIS A 146 22.43 2.53 -11.64
CA HIS A 146 21.82 2.78 -10.33
C HIS A 146 20.86 1.70 -9.86
N ILE A 147 20.72 1.61 -8.55
CA ILE A 147 19.72 0.76 -7.88
C ILE A 147 19.04 1.57 -6.78
N HIS A 148 17.73 1.65 -6.86
CA HIS A 148 16.87 2.34 -5.90
C HIS A 148 15.94 1.34 -5.23
N VAL A 149 16.00 1.25 -3.90
CA VAL A 149 15.28 0.24 -3.12
C VAL A 149 14.45 0.91 -2.04
N THR A 150 13.16 0.62 -1.99
CA THR A 150 12.26 0.97 -0.88
C THR A 150 11.58 -0.29 -0.38
N TYR A 151 11.64 -0.53 0.93
CA TYR A 151 10.87 -1.58 1.58
C TYR A 151 10.31 -1.11 2.93
N TYR A 152 9.09 -1.55 3.24
CA TYR A 152 8.52 -1.41 4.57
C TYR A 152 9.29 -2.27 5.59
N ILE A 153 9.25 -3.60 5.43
CA ILE A 153 10.02 -4.53 6.25
C ILE A 153 11.31 -4.87 5.53
N PHE A 154 12.42 -4.66 6.23
CA PHE A 154 13.73 -5.16 5.84
C PHE A 154 14.35 -5.82 7.06
N ARG A 155 14.44 -7.16 7.05
CA ARG A 155 15.05 -7.95 8.12
C ARG A 155 16.54 -8.17 7.85
N GLY A 156 17.30 -8.38 8.92
CA GLY A 156 18.74 -8.68 8.87
C GLY A 156 19.04 -10.19 8.88
N ASP A 157 18.11 -10.99 8.38
CA ASP A 157 18.13 -12.45 8.34
C ASP A 157 18.78 -12.98 7.05
N GLY A 158 18.57 -14.25 6.69
CA GLY A 158 19.25 -14.92 5.58
C GLY A 158 19.09 -14.15 4.27
N ILE A 159 17.86 -13.97 3.80
CA ILE A 159 17.59 -13.26 2.56
C ILE A 159 17.94 -11.78 2.65
N GLY A 160 17.67 -11.14 3.79
CA GLY A 160 18.01 -9.73 4.00
C GLY A 160 19.50 -9.44 3.87
N LYS A 161 20.35 -10.32 4.41
CA LYS A 161 21.81 -10.25 4.24
C LYS A 161 22.25 -10.49 2.79
N LYS A 162 21.61 -11.43 2.06
CA LYS A 162 21.90 -11.68 0.64
C LYS A 162 21.58 -10.44 -0.21
N VAL A 163 20.41 -9.84 -0.01
CA VAL A 163 20.00 -8.61 -0.70
C VAL A 163 20.98 -7.48 -0.39
N LEU A 164 21.29 -7.23 0.89
CA LEU A 164 22.25 -6.20 1.27
C LEU A 164 23.63 -6.46 0.64
N LYS A 165 24.11 -7.70 0.65
CA LYS A 165 25.41 -8.04 0.05
C LYS A 165 25.45 -7.76 -1.45
N ALA A 166 24.39 -8.09 -2.18
CA ALA A 166 24.30 -7.80 -3.62
C ALA A 166 24.33 -6.29 -3.90
N LEU A 167 23.61 -5.51 -3.09
CA LEU A 167 23.64 -4.05 -3.14
C LEU A 167 25.03 -3.47 -2.82
N GLU A 168 25.70 -3.98 -1.78
CA GLU A 168 27.07 -3.61 -1.43
C GLU A 168 28.06 -3.90 -2.56
N ASP A 169 27.94 -5.05 -3.22
CA ASP A 169 28.84 -5.46 -4.30
C ASP A 169 28.69 -4.56 -5.54
N ARG A 170 27.46 -4.14 -5.84
CA ARG A 170 27.20 -3.16 -6.91
C ARG A 170 27.73 -1.78 -6.55
N ALA A 171 27.48 -1.32 -5.32
CA ALA A 171 28.02 -0.05 -4.82
C ALA A 171 29.56 -0.02 -4.89
N GLN A 172 30.22 -1.13 -4.51
CA GLN A 172 31.68 -1.26 -4.60
C GLN A 172 32.20 -1.14 -6.04
N GLN A 173 31.40 -1.52 -7.04
CA GLN A 173 31.72 -1.38 -8.46
C GLN A 173 31.33 -0.01 -9.04
N GLY A 174 30.88 0.93 -8.21
CA GLY A 174 30.55 2.30 -8.60
C GLY A 174 29.09 2.53 -9.01
N VAL A 175 28.22 1.51 -8.92
CA VAL A 175 26.78 1.68 -9.17
C VAL A 175 26.16 2.54 -8.06
N LYS A 176 25.33 3.53 -8.42
CA LYS A 176 24.65 4.41 -7.46
C LYS A 176 23.57 3.63 -6.72
N VAL A 177 23.81 3.23 -5.47
CA VAL A 177 22.83 2.46 -4.67
C VAL A 177 22.18 3.34 -3.61
N ARG A 178 20.83 3.37 -3.58
CA ARG A 178 20.04 4.07 -2.56
C ARG A 178 18.99 3.16 -1.95
N VAL A 179 18.97 3.09 -0.62
CA VAL A 179 18.05 2.27 0.16
C VAL A 179 17.21 3.16 1.07
N LEU A 180 15.91 3.20 0.85
CA LEU A 180 14.92 3.83 1.70
C LEU A 180 14.20 2.74 2.51
N TYR A 181 14.07 2.93 3.82
CA TYR A 181 13.41 1.94 4.67
C TYR A 181 12.47 2.59 5.68
N ASP A 182 11.37 1.91 6.03
CA ASP A 182 10.49 2.37 7.11
C ASP A 182 11.13 2.06 8.48
N PRO A 183 11.24 3.05 9.39
CA PRO A 183 11.86 2.83 10.70
C PRO A 183 11.18 1.76 11.57
N VAL A 184 9.88 1.51 11.40
CA VAL A 184 9.17 0.49 12.18
C VAL A 184 9.32 -0.89 11.58
N GLY A 185 9.20 -1.04 10.26
CA GLY A 185 9.43 -2.34 9.62
C GLY A 185 10.90 -2.78 9.69
N ALA A 186 11.83 -1.82 9.77
CA ALA A 186 13.27 -2.07 9.93
C ALA A 186 13.78 -1.98 11.38
N ARG A 187 12.89 -1.95 12.39
CA ARG A 187 13.26 -1.71 13.81
C ARG A 187 14.23 -2.73 14.41
N VAL A 188 14.29 -3.93 13.83
CA VAL A 188 15.17 -5.03 14.26
C VAL A 188 16.57 -4.95 13.65
N LEU A 189 16.81 -4.04 12.70
CA LEU A 189 18.13 -3.85 12.11
C LEU A 189 19.09 -3.21 13.10
N GLY A 190 20.30 -3.76 13.19
CA GLY A 190 21.38 -3.16 13.98
C GLY A 190 21.76 -1.77 13.46
N LYS A 191 22.22 -0.90 14.36
CA LYS A 191 22.62 0.49 14.04
C LYS A 191 23.61 0.60 12.87
N HIS A 192 24.47 -0.42 12.73
CA HIS A 192 25.56 -0.53 11.78
C HIS A 192 25.24 -1.38 10.54
N PHE A 193 23.98 -1.82 10.37
CA PHE A 193 23.59 -2.76 9.31
C PHE A 193 23.97 -2.27 7.91
N PHE A 194 23.79 -0.98 7.62
CA PHE A 194 24.12 -0.38 6.32
C PHE A 194 25.52 0.28 6.25
N ASP A 195 26.39 0.10 7.24
CA ASP A 195 27.65 0.85 7.28
C ASP A 195 28.63 0.42 6.20
N LYS A 196 28.64 -0.86 5.83
CA LYS A 196 29.46 -1.36 4.73
C LYS A 196 28.96 -0.84 3.38
N LEU A 197 27.65 -0.81 3.14
CA LEU A 197 27.05 -0.15 1.98
C LEU A 197 27.48 1.33 1.89
N ARG A 198 27.41 2.08 3.00
CA ARG A 198 27.84 3.48 3.05
C ARG A 198 29.33 3.67 2.77
N ARG A 199 30.19 2.75 3.23
CA ARG A 199 31.63 2.76 2.93
C ARG A 199 31.93 2.58 1.44
N TYR A 200 31.07 1.86 0.71
CA TYR A 200 31.17 1.72 -0.74
C TYR A 200 30.47 2.84 -1.52
N GLY A 201 30.06 3.92 -0.86
CA GLY A 201 29.41 5.07 -1.52
C GLY A 201 27.88 4.93 -1.68
N GLY A 202 27.29 3.80 -1.27
CA GLY A 202 25.84 3.65 -1.22
C GLY A 202 25.20 4.52 -0.15
N GLN A 203 23.90 4.77 -0.28
CA GLN A 203 23.12 5.60 0.65
C GLN A 203 21.98 4.78 1.26
N ALA A 204 21.72 4.96 2.55
CA ALA A 204 20.64 4.27 3.24
C ALA A 204 19.99 5.16 4.29
N GLU A 205 18.73 5.55 4.05
CA GLU A 205 18.01 6.56 4.82
C GLU A 205 16.64 6.05 5.33
N PRO A 206 16.22 6.46 6.54
CA PRO A 206 14.88 6.19 7.04
C PRO A 206 13.82 7.11 6.43
N PHE A 207 12.65 6.58 6.10
CA PHE A 207 11.51 7.37 5.64
C PHE A 207 10.88 8.22 6.78
N PHE A 208 10.67 9.52 6.53
CA PHE A 208 10.04 10.49 7.45
C PHE A 208 10.40 10.45 8.95
N GLY A 209 11.65 10.22 9.34
CA GLY A 209 12.00 10.40 10.75
C GLY A 209 13.36 9.92 11.21
N SER A 210 13.82 10.55 12.29
CA SER A 210 14.99 10.14 13.06
C SER A 210 14.80 8.73 13.65
N ARG A 211 15.90 8.00 13.86
CA ARG A 211 15.93 6.64 14.43
C ARG A 211 15.36 6.51 15.86
N PHE A 212 14.93 7.61 16.50
CA PHE A 212 14.42 7.61 17.88
C PHE A 212 12.91 7.38 17.94
N PHE A 213 12.53 6.15 18.26
CA PHE A 213 11.14 5.66 18.39
C PHE A 213 10.32 6.39 19.47
N LEU A 214 10.94 6.79 20.59
CA LEU A 214 10.23 7.34 21.77
C LEU A 214 9.68 8.77 21.60
N ILE A 215 10.15 9.54 20.61
CA ILE A 215 9.74 10.94 20.39
C ILE A 215 8.88 11.05 19.11
N ASN A 216 8.64 9.93 18.43
CA ASN A 216 8.02 9.95 17.12
C ASN A 216 6.49 9.93 17.23
N LEU A 217 5.88 11.10 17.39
CA LEU A 217 4.43 11.38 17.28
C LEU A 217 3.82 10.97 15.91
N ARG A 218 4.58 10.31 15.03
CA ARG A 218 4.23 9.92 13.65
C ARG A 218 3.97 8.41 13.53
N LEU A 219 3.54 7.76 14.61
CA LEU A 219 3.37 6.30 14.62
C LEU A 219 2.39 5.78 13.56
N ASN A 220 1.47 6.63 13.08
CA ASN A 220 0.38 6.25 12.21
C ASN A 220 0.72 6.21 10.71
N TYR A 221 1.81 6.83 10.27
CA TYR A 221 2.10 6.97 8.83
C TYR A 221 3.33 6.15 8.45
N ARG A 222 3.18 5.28 7.44
CA ARG A 222 4.20 4.28 7.09
C ARG A 222 4.47 4.24 5.61
N ASN A 223 5.74 4.10 5.23
CA ASN A 223 6.07 3.72 3.86
C ASN A 223 5.81 2.23 3.72
N HIS A 224 4.66 1.89 3.15
CA HIS A 224 4.29 0.51 2.91
C HIS A 224 4.60 0.08 1.46
N ARG A 225 5.25 0.94 0.68
CA ARG A 225 5.71 0.62 -0.67
C ARG A 225 6.86 -0.37 -0.64
N LYS A 226 6.92 -1.21 -1.66
CA LYS A 226 7.99 -2.17 -1.94
C LYS A 226 8.40 -1.92 -3.38
N ILE A 227 9.45 -1.15 -3.58
CA ILE A 227 9.89 -0.71 -4.92
C ILE A 227 11.36 -1.04 -5.05
N VAL A 228 11.74 -1.73 -6.11
CA VAL A 228 13.15 -1.84 -6.53
C VAL A 228 13.22 -1.37 -7.97
N VAL A 229 14.02 -0.36 -8.27
CA VAL A 229 14.30 0.09 -9.64
C VAL A 229 15.78 -0.13 -9.93
N ILE A 230 16.06 -0.73 -11.09
CA ILE A 230 17.40 -1.06 -11.56
C ILE A 230 17.61 -0.39 -12.91
N ASP A 231 18.60 0.51 -12.97
CA ASP A 231 19.01 1.28 -14.16
C ASP A 231 17.86 2.04 -14.86
N GLY A 232 16.75 2.30 -14.18
CA GLY A 232 15.54 2.89 -14.77
C GLY A 232 14.85 2.01 -15.82
N LYS A 233 15.24 0.73 -15.93
CA LYS A 233 14.80 -0.21 -16.98
C LYS A 233 14.02 -1.40 -16.46
N ILE A 234 14.35 -1.87 -15.27
CA ILE A 234 13.66 -2.98 -14.59
C ILE A 234 13.11 -2.44 -13.28
N ALA A 235 11.88 -2.82 -12.93
CA ALA A 235 11.34 -2.55 -11.61
C ALA A 235 10.61 -3.75 -11.01
N TYR A 236 10.59 -3.79 -9.67
CA TYR A 236 9.81 -4.72 -8.87
C TYR A 236 8.85 -3.98 -7.96
N THR A 237 7.61 -4.48 -7.86
CA THR A 237 6.62 -4.02 -6.88
C THR A 237 5.57 -5.10 -6.59
N GLY A 238 4.96 -5.09 -5.41
CA GLY A 238 3.96 -6.09 -4.99
C GLY A 238 4.02 -6.35 -3.49
N GLY A 239 3.51 -7.49 -3.01
CA GLY A 239 3.31 -7.69 -1.57
C GLY A 239 4.53 -8.17 -0.75
N PHE A 240 5.48 -8.88 -1.36
CA PHE A 240 6.67 -9.38 -0.65
C PHE A 240 7.53 -8.27 -0.03
N ASN A 241 7.84 -8.37 1.26
CA ASN A 241 8.92 -7.61 1.89
C ASN A 241 10.23 -8.43 1.91
N VAL A 242 11.28 -7.90 2.53
CA VAL A 242 12.57 -8.59 2.69
C VAL A 242 12.66 -9.24 4.07
N GLY A 243 12.56 -10.56 4.10
CA GLY A 243 12.72 -11.40 5.29
C GLY A 243 12.51 -12.88 5.00
N ASP A 244 13.06 -13.75 5.85
CA ASP A 244 13.00 -15.21 5.70
C ASP A 244 11.57 -15.77 5.88
N ASP A 245 10.67 -14.99 6.51
CA ASP A 245 9.22 -15.23 6.56
C ASP A 245 8.61 -15.31 5.16
N TYR A 246 9.06 -14.46 4.23
CA TYR A 246 8.59 -14.40 2.85
C TYR A 246 9.10 -15.55 1.97
N LEU A 247 10.06 -16.33 2.48
CA LEU A 247 10.54 -17.57 1.86
C LEU A 247 9.85 -18.81 2.47
N GLY A 248 8.89 -18.63 3.39
CA GLY A 248 8.24 -19.73 4.09
C GLY A 248 9.15 -20.46 5.08
N LEU A 249 10.25 -19.83 5.51
CA LEU A 249 11.20 -20.44 6.46
C LEU A 249 10.73 -20.36 7.91
N TYR A 250 9.64 -19.63 8.18
CA TYR A 250 9.05 -19.52 9.51
C TYR A 250 7.89 -20.51 9.64
N GLU A 251 8.11 -21.57 10.40
CA GLU A 251 7.17 -22.70 10.55
C GLU A 251 5.76 -22.27 10.99
N GLU A 252 5.67 -21.27 11.89
CA GLU A 252 4.39 -20.74 12.38
C GLU A 252 3.51 -20.19 11.25
N MET A 253 4.11 -19.54 10.25
CA MET A 253 3.40 -18.96 9.12
C MET A 253 3.21 -19.98 7.99
N GLY A 254 4.17 -20.87 7.78
CA GLY A 254 4.17 -21.84 6.69
C GLY A 254 4.48 -21.19 5.35
N TYR A 255 3.92 -21.72 4.26
CA TYR A 255 4.14 -21.17 2.92
C TYR A 255 3.63 -19.72 2.83
N TRP A 256 4.49 -18.79 2.42
CA TRP A 256 4.13 -17.38 2.28
C TRP A 256 3.65 -17.10 0.86
N ARG A 257 2.33 -17.06 0.68
CA ARG A 257 1.70 -16.87 -0.64
C ARG A 257 1.45 -15.38 -0.90
N ASP A 258 2.15 -14.80 -1.86
CA ASP A 258 2.04 -13.37 -2.21
C ASP A 258 2.26 -13.15 -3.71
N THR A 259 1.87 -12.00 -4.25
CA THR A 259 2.03 -11.68 -5.69
C THR A 259 2.92 -10.44 -5.85
N HIS A 260 3.92 -10.56 -6.71
CA HIS A 260 4.83 -9.50 -7.13
C HIS A 260 4.83 -9.33 -8.64
N LEU A 261 5.24 -8.15 -9.09
CA LEU A 261 5.49 -7.81 -10.47
C LEU A 261 6.99 -7.60 -10.67
N ARG A 262 7.50 -8.13 -11.78
CA ARG A 262 8.73 -7.68 -12.42
C ARG A 262 8.35 -7.01 -13.74
N ILE A 263 8.82 -5.79 -13.95
CA ILE A 263 8.37 -4.92 -15.03
C ILE A 263 9.58 -4.42 -15.80
N GLU A 264 9.54 -4.56 -17.12
CA GLU A 264 10.45 -3.92 -18.05
C GLU A 264 9.66 -3.03 -19.01
N GLY A 265 10.13 -1.81 -19.25
CA GLY A 265 9.42 -0.84 -20.10
C GLY A 265 9.15 0.49 -19.43
N ASN A 266 8.33 1.33 -20.06
CA ASN A 266 8.10 2.71 -19.62
C ASN A 266 7.32 2.82 -18.30
N GLY A 267 6.65 1.75 -17.86
CA GLY A 267 6.03 1.64 -16.54
C GLY A 267 7.03 1.79 -15.39
N VAL A 268 8.31 1.45 -15.62
CA VAL A 268 9.40 1.61 -14.64
C VAL A 268 9.63 3.07 -14.27
N LEU A 269 9.44 3.99 -15.22
CA LEU A 269 9.65 5.42 -15.01
C LEU A 269 8.74 5.98 -13.91
N SER A 270 7.50 5.47 -13.82
CA SER A 270 6.57 5.90 -12.77
C SER A 270 7.00 5.45 -11.38
N LEU A 271 7.54 4.23 -11.25
CA LEU A 271 8.10 3.74 -9.98
C LEU A 271 9.38 4.48 -9.60
N GLN A 272 10.22 4.81 -10.59
CA GLN A 272 11.41 5.64 -10.41
C GLN A 272 11.04 7.03 -9.88
N THR A 273 10.10 7.73 -10.52
CA THR A 273 9.61 9.03 -10.03
C THR A 273 9.09 8.91 -8.60
N ARG A 274 8.30 7.87 -8.30
CA ARG A 274 7.76 7.67 -6.94
C ARG A 274 8.86 7.47 -5.91
N PHE A 275 9.88 6.68 -6.24
CA PHE A 275 11.05 6.50 -5.38
C PHE A 275 11.77 7.83 -5.13
N LEU A 276 12.07 8.59 -6.18
CA LEU A 276 12.81 9.85 -6.07
C LEU A 276 12.06 10.89 -5.24
N MET A 277 10.73 10.97 -5.38
CA MET A 277 9.90 11.83 -4.52
C MET A 277 9.97 11.42 -3.05
N ASP A 278 9.87 10.12 -2.75
CA ASP A 278 9.97 9.61 -1.37
C ASP A 278 11.36 9.84 -0.77
N TRP A 279 12.40 9.65 -1.59
CA TRP A 279 13.79 9.87 -1.22
C TRP A 279 14.05 11.34 -0.88
N ASN A 280 13.67 12.24 -1.79
CA ASN A 280 13.86 13.68 -1.65
C ASN A 280 13.10 14.26 -0.46
N ALA A 281 11.92 13.72 -0.14
CA ALA A 281 11.18 14.12 1.06
C ALA A 281 11.76 13.55 2.37
N SER A 282 12.62 12.52 2.29
CA SER A 282 13.20 11.86 3.46
C SER A 282 14.61 12.34 3.80
N THR A 283 15.40 12.72 2.79
CA THR A 283 16.79 13.16 2.99
C THR A 283 16.88 14.63 3.41
N LYS A 284 17.90 14.95 4.20
CA LYS A 284 18.32 16.34 4.49
C LYS A 284 19.41 16.85 3.53
N GLN A 285 19.91 15.98 2.66
CA GLN A 285 20.94 16.30 1.68
C GLN A 285 20.32 17.01 0.47
N LYS A 286 21.15 17.37 -0.52
CA LYS A 286 20.66 17.94 -1.78
C LYS A 286 19.64 16.99 -2.41
N THR A 287 18.49 17.53 -2.80
CA THR A 287 17.46 16.81 -3.55
C THR A 287 18.03 16.29 -4.86
N ILE A 288 17.65 15.06 -5.22
CA ILE A 288 17.93 14.50 -6.53
C ILE A 288 17.08 15.27 -7.55
N GLU A 289 17.74 15.87 -8.52
CA GLU A 289 17.10 16.53 -9.66
C GLU A 289 16.93 15.52 -10.82
N TYR A 290 16.24 15.93 -11.88
CA TYR A 290 16.11 15.12 -13.09
C TYR A 290 17.49 14.81 -13.70
N GLU A 291 17.74 13.54 -14.00
CA GLU A 291 18.91 13.05 -14.73
C GLU A 291 18.42 12.10 -15.81
N GLU A 292 18.86 12.27 -17.07
CA GLU A 292 18.38 11.45 -18.20
C GLU A 292 18.67 9.95 -17.99
N SER A 293 19.79 9.63 -17.32
CA SER A 293 20.18 8.26 -16.95
C SER A 293 19.15 7.56 -16.03
N TYR A 294 18.37 8.32 -15.25
CA TYR A 294 17.31 7.79 -14.40
C TYR A 294 16.02 7.52 -15.16
N PHE A 295 15.83 8.12 -16.32
CA PHE A 295 14.60 8.03 -17.11
C PHE A 295 14.86 7.57 -18.55
N PRO A 296 15.54 6.42 -18.76
CA PRO A 296 15.76 5.92 -20.11
C PRO A 296 14.43 5.47 -20.71
N PHE A 297 13.99 6.13 -21.78
CA PHE A 297 12.79 5.71 -22.50
C PHE A 297 13.03 4.35 -23.17
N SER A 298 12.11 3.42 -22.96
CA SER A 298 12.20 2.08 -23.53
C SER A 298 11.50 2.02 -24.87
N GLY A 299 12.19 1.45 -25.87
CA GLY A 299 11.63 1.07 -27.16
C GLY A 299 11.09 -0.37 -27.19
N LEU A 300 10.96 -1.02 -26.03
CA LEU A 300 10.37 -2.36 -25.92
C LEU A 300 8.94 -2.35 -26.48
N LYS A 301 8.58 -3.48 -27.07
CA LYS A 301 7.25 -3.75 -27.63
C LYS A 301 6.59 -4.89 -26.88
N GLY A 302 6.58 -4.81 -25.56
CA GLY A 302 5.76 -5.72 -24.75
C GLY A 302 4.28 -5.44 -24.94
N ASP A 303 3.43 -6.38 -24.56
CA ASP A 303 1.99 -6.32 -24.84
C ASP A 303 1.17 -5.78 -23.66
N THR A 304 1.82 -5.38 -22.57
CA THR A 304 1.14 -4.97 -21.34
C THR A 304 1.02 -3.45 -21.21
N ASP A 305 -0.22 -2.97 -21.16
CA ASP A 305 -0.56 -1.60 -20.80
C ASP A 305 -0.83 -1.47 -19.30
N LEU A 306 -0.28 -0.45 -18.63
CA LEU A 306 -0.47 -0.25 -17.19
C LEU A 306 -0.38 1.21 -16.73
N GLN A 307 -0.99 1.48 -15.57
CA GLN A 307 -0.83 2.72 -14.80
C GLN A 307 -0.30 2.40 -13.39
N MET A 308 0.76 3.11 -12.99
CA MET A 308 1.27 3.05 -11.63
C MET A 308 0.61 4.12 -10.76
N VAL A 309 -0.24 3.68 -9.83
CA VAL A 309 -1.05 4.56 -9.00
C VAL A 309 -0.53 4.51 -7.56
N SER A 310 -0.19 5.65 -7.01
CA SER A 310 0.26 5.76 -5.62
C SER A 310 -0.79 6.41 -4.73
N SER A 311 -0.97 5.92 -3.51
CA SER A 311 -1.74 6.62 -2.47
C SER A 311 -0.89 6.91 -1.26
N GLY A 312 -1.35 7.84 -0.45
CA GLY A 312 -0.73 8.18 0.82
C GLY A 312 -1.42 9.40 1.45
N PRO A 313 -1.04 9.75 2.69
CA PRO A 313 -1.52 10.96 3.37
C PRO A 313 -1.17 12.25 2.61
N ASP A 314 -0.20 12.16 1.69
CA ASP A 314 0.19 13.20 0.77
C ASP A 314 -0.79 13.38 -0.39
N ASN A 315 -1.77 12.50 -0.60
CA ASN A 315 -2.77 12.65 -1.65
C ASN A 315 -4.20 12.44 -1.10
N GLU A 316 -4.96 13.54 -0.99
CA GLU A 316 -6.35 13.55 -0.53
C GLU A 316 -7.33 12.79 -1.43
N MET A 317 -6.94 12.47 -2.67
CA MET A 317 -7.80 11.78 -3.61
C MET A 317 -7.99 10.30 -3.28
N HIS A 318 -7.12 9.68 -2.48
CA HIS A 318 -7.15 8.24 -2.18
C HIS A 318 -7.29 7.39 -3.45
N ALA A 319 -6.41 7.63 -4.43
CA ALA A 319 -6.56 7.16 -5.82
C ALA A 319 -6.72 5.64 -5.94
N ILE A 320 -5.95 4.84 -5.20
CA ILE A 320 -6.05 3.37 -5.22
C ILE A 320 -7.45 2.90 -4.82
N LYS A 321 -8.02 3.45 -3.73
CA LYS A 321 -9.38 3.14 -3.28
C LYS A 321 -10.43 3.46 -4.34
N LYS A 322 -10.35 4.65 -4.94
CA LYS A 322 -11.27 5.07 -6.02
C LYS A 322 -11.12 4.16 -7.24
N GLY A 323 -9.90 3.73 -7.54
CA GLY A 323 -9.61 2.73 -8.56
C GLY A 323 -10.34 1.41 -8.29
N PHE A 324 -10.24 0.87 -7.07
CA PHE A 324 -10.95 -0.36 -6.68
C PHE A 324 -12.47 -0.20 -6.76
N ILE A 325 -13.03 0.90 -6.26
CA ILE A 325 -14.46 1.20 -6.39
C ILE A 325 -14.87 1.23 -7.87
N LYS A 326 -14.11 1.90 -8.72
CA LYS A 326 -14.39 2.00 -10.16
C LYS A 326 -14.30 0.63 -10.85
N MET A 327 -13.28 -0.17 -10.52
CA MET A 327 -13.13 -1.54 -11.03
C MET A 327 -14.34 -2.43 -10.65
N ILE A 328 -14.71 -2.44 -9.37
CA ILE A 328 -15.85 -3.26 -8.91
C ILE A 328 -17.15 -2.77 -9.55
N SER A 329 -17.36 -1.46 -9.67
CA SER A 329 -18.54 -0.87 -10.29
C SER A 329 -18.63 -1.10 -11.81
N MET A 330 -17.52 -1.43 -12.48
CA MET A 330 -17.53 -1.71 -13.92
C MET A 330 -17.67 -3.21 -14.25
N ALA A 331 -17.43 -4.09 -13.28
CA ALA A 331 -17.51 -5.53 -13.45
C ALA A 331 -18.89 -5.98 -13.94
N LYS A 332 -18.92 -6.97 -14.84
CA LYS A 332 -20.16 -7.55 -15.39
C LYS A 332 -20.33 -9.05 -15.11
N GLU A 333 -19.26 -9.74 -14.75
CA GLU A 333 -19.28 -11.19 -14.55
C GLU A 333 -18.72 -11.57 -13.19
N SER A 334 -17.53 -11.08 -12.83
CA SER A 334 -16.83 -11.54 -11.63
C SER A 334 -15.82 -10.55 -11.07
N VAL A 335 -15.60 -10.65 -9.76
CA VAL A 335 -14.57 -9.93 -9.01
C VAL A 335 -13.81 -10.93 -8.14
N TYR A 336 -12.49 -11.03 -8.32
CA TYR A 336 -11.62 -11.88 -7.51
C TYR A 336 -10.70 -11.00 -6.68
N ILE A 337 -10.70 -11.15 -5.36
CA ILE A 337 -9.87 -10.38 -4.43
C ILE A 337 -9.03 -11.36 -3.58
N GLN A 338 -7.72 -11.13 -3.50
CA GLN A 338 -6.85 -11.75 -2.49
C GLN A 338 -6.24 -10.64 -1.65
N THR A 339 -6.38 -10.74 -0.33
CA THR A 339 -5.89 -9.73 0.62
C THR A 339 -5.61 -10.39 1.97
N PRO A 340 -4.53 -10.04 2.70
CA PRO A 340 -4.37 -10.52 4.08
C PRO A 340 -5.43 -9.91 5.00
N TYR A 341 -5.85 -8.68 4.71
CA TYR A 341 -6.74 -7.88 5.55
C TYR A 341 -7.91 -7.38 4.72
N PHE A 342 -9.12 -7.66 5.17
CA PHE A 342 -10.36 -7.24 4.53
C PHE A 342 -11.18 -6.44 5.53
N ILE A 343 -10.86 -5.15 5.60
CA ILE A 343 -11.50 -4.15 6.47
C ILE A 343 -11.86 -2.95 5.58
N PRO A 344 -12.68 -3.14 4.52
CA PRO A 344 -13.04 -2.06 3.61
C PRO A 344 -13.76 -0.95 4.38
N ASP A 345 -13.59 0.30 3.93
CA ASP A 345 -14.45 1.38 4.41
C ASP A 345 -15.88 1.22 3.88
N GLU A 346 -16.80 2.01 4.41
CA GLU A 346 -18.22 1.92 4.07
C GLU A 346 -18.47 2.02 2.57
N ALA A 347 -17.81 2.97 1.89
CA ALA A 347 -17.98 3.16 0.44
C ALA A 347 -17.53 1.92 -0.36
N LEU A 348 -16.38 1.34 -0.02
CA LEU A 348 -15.89 0.14 -0.70
C LEU A 348 -16.74 -1.09 -0.38
N MET A 349 -17.15 -1.25 0.88
CA MET A 349 -18.01 -2.38 1.30
C MET A 349 -19.38 -2.32 0.61
N GLU A 350 -20.02 -1.16 0.56
CA GLU A 350 -21.29 -1.00 -0.15
C GLU A 350 -21.16 -1.22 -1.65
N THR A 351 -20.06 -0.79 -2.26
CA THR A 351 -19.79 -1.08 -3.68
C THR A 351 -19.71 -2.58 -3.94
N ILE A 352 -19.05 -3.33 -3.05
CA ILE A 352 -18.96 -4.80 -3.14
C ILE A 352 -20.36 -5.44 -2.98
N LYS A 353 -21.15 -5.00 -2.00
CA LYS A 353 -22.52 -5.51 -1.80
C LYS A 353 -23.41 -5.23 -3.01
N ILE A 354 -23.33 -4.04 -3.60
CA ILE A 354 -24.07 -3.68 -4.81
C ILE A 354 -23.70 -4.62 -5.96
N ALA A 355 -22.40 -4.93 -6.14
CA ALA A 355 -21.98 -5.88 -7.16
C ALA A 355 -22.60 -7.26 -6.95
N ILE A 356 -22.55 -7.79 -5.73
CA ILE A 356 -23.17 -9.09 -5.39
C ILE A 356 -24.68 -9.08 -5.66
N LEU A 357 -25.39 -8.06 -5.18
CA LEU A 357 -26.84 -7.92 -5.38
C LEU A 357 -27.21 -7.69 -6.85
N SER A 358 -26.26 -7.24 -7.67
CA SER A 358 -26.42 -7.11 -9.13
C SER A 358 -26.14 -8.41 -9.88
N GLY A 359 -25.86 -9.52 -9.17
CA GLY A 359 -25.58 -10.84 -9.76
C GLY A 359 -24.13 -11.02 -10.21
N ILE A 360 -23.21 -10.15 -9.79
CA ILE A 360 -21.77 -10.30 -10.07
C ILE A 360 -21.19 -11.34 -9.10
N ASP A 361 -20.40 -12.26 -9.64
CA ASP A 361 -19.71 -13.29 -8.86
C ASP A 361 -18.51 -12.70 -8.10
N VAL A 362 -18.69 -12.39 -6.81
CA VAL A 362 -17.62 -11.82 -5.97
C VAL A 362 -17.01 -12.89 -5.09
N LYS A 363 -15.69 -13.08 -5.27
CA LYS A 363 -14.85 -14.03 -4.55
C LYS A 363 -13.74 -13.31 -3.80
N VAL A 364 -13.64 -13.53 -2.50
CA VAL A 364 -12.60 -12.95 -1.64
C VAL A 364 -11.81 -14.08 -0.98
N MET A 365 -10.49 -14.00 -0.99
CA MET A 365 -9.63 -14.97 -0.32
C MET A 365 -8.82 -14.30 0.78
N LEU A 366 -8.80 -14.95 1.95
CA LEU A 366 -8.23 -14.46 3.20
C LEU A 366 -7.31 -15.52 3.83
N PRO A 367 -6.33 -15.13 4.67
CA PRO A 367 -5.50 -16.08 5.41
C PRO A 367 -6.31 -16.84 6.48
N ASN A 368 -5.90 -18.06 6.83
CA ASN A 368 -6.51 -18.86 7.92
C ASN A 368 -6.07 -18.47 9.34
N LYS A 369 -5.03 -17.64 9.48
CA LYS A 369 -4.38 -17.37 10.76
C LYS A 369 -4.07 -15.88 10.96
N PRO A 370 -4.07 -15.41 12.22
CA PRO A 370 -3.69 -14.04 12.54
C PRO A 370 -2.18 -13.85 12.51
N ASP A 371 -1.72 -12.74 11.95
CA ASP A 371 -0.40 -12.14 12.20
C ASP A 371 -0.49 -10.93 13.16
N HIS A 372 -1.69 -10.38 13.33
CA HIS A 372 -2.00 -9.34 14.32
C HIS A 372 -3.31 -9.64 15.07
N PRO A 373 -3.38 -9.49 16.42
CA PRO A 373 -4.51 -9.94 17.24
C PRO A 373 -5.89 -9.39 16.85
N PHE A 374 -5.96 -8.10 16.47
CA PHE A 374 -7.24 -7.42 16.16
C PHE A 374 -7.60 -7.46 14.67
N ILE A 375 -6.60 -7.46 13.78
CA ILE A 375 -6.83 -7.32 12.33
C ILE A 375 -7.56 -8.54 11.78
N TYR A 376 -7.14 -9.74 12.19
CA TYR A 376 -7.77 -10.98 11.77
C TYR A 376 -9.24 -11.06 12.21
N ARG A 377 -9.54 -10.65 13.45
CA ARG A 377 -10.92 -10.67 13.97
C ARG A 377 -11.81 -9.63 13.32
N ALA A 378 -11.29 -8.44 13.01
CA ALA A 378 -12.02 -7.47 12.20
C ALA A 378 -12.27 -8.02 10.79
N THR A 379 -11.25 -8.60 10.15
CA THR A 379 -11.35 -9.22 8.82
C THR A 379 -12.46 -10.28 8.76
N LEU A 380 -12.50 -11.20 9.73
CA LEU A 380 -13.58 -12.19 9.82
C LEU A 380 -14.97 -11.57 10.00
N SER A 381 -15.08 -10.41 10.67
CA SER A 381 -16.36 -9.69 10.81
C SER A 381 -16.89 -9.20 9.47
N TYR A 382 -16.04 -8.56 8.66
CA TYR A 382 -16.43 -8.08 7.32
C TYR A 382 -16.65 -9.24 6.34
N ALA A 383 -15.86 -10.31 6.46
CA ALA A 383 -16.06 -11.53 5.69
C ALA A 383 -17.42 -12.17 5.98
N SER A 384 -17.80 -12.25 7.26
CA SER A 384 -19.12 -12.77 7.68
C SER A 384 -20.27 -11.93 7.11
N GLU A 385 -20.10 -10.61 7.10
CA GLU A 385 -21.04 -9.69 6.46
C GLU A 385 -21.14 -9.99 4.96
N LEU A 386 -20.03 -10.18 4.26
CA LEU A 386 -20.00 -10.50 2.83
C LEU A 386 -20.71 -11.82 2.49
N VAL A 387 -20.46 -12.88 3.26
CA VAL A 387 -21.09 -14.20 3.08
C VAL A 387 -22.60 -14.10 3.17
N LYS A 388 -23.13 -13.31 4.12
CA LYS A 388 -24.59 -13.11 4.28
C LYS A 388 -25.25 -12.37 3.11
N TYR A 389 -24.49 -11.61 2.34
CA TYR A 389 -24.97 -10.96 1.11
C TYR A 389 -24.87 -11.86 -0.13
N GLY A 390 -24.27 -13.05 -0.01
CA GLY A 390 -24.08 -14.01 -1.11
C GLY A 390 -22.69 -13.97 -1.76
N GLY A 391 -21.72 -13.25 -1.18
CA GLY A 391 -20.34 -13.30 -1.65
C GLY A 391 -19.62 -14.57 -1.18
N GLU A 392 -18.71 -15.08 -2.00
CA GLU A 392 -17.92 -16.27 -1.66
C GLU A 392 -16.62 -15.87 -0.97
N VAL A 393 -16.38 -16.40 0.24
CA VAL A 393 -15.14 -16.15 0.98
C VAL A 393 -14.35 -17.45 1.13
N TYR A 394 -13.13 -17.48 0.61
CA TYR A 394 -12.19 -18.60 0.71
C TYR A 394 -11.16 -18.33 1.79
N ILE A 395 -10.96 -19.26 2.71
CA ILE A 395 -9.94 -19.20 3.75
C ILE A 395 -8.77 -20.11 3.35
N TYR A 396 -7.64 -19.50 3.03
CA TYR A 396 -6.44 -20.17 2.53
C TYR A 396 -5.69 -20.94 3.62
N ASP A 397 -5.47 -22.23 3.41
CA ASP A 397 -5.01 -23.16 4.46
C ASP A 397 -3.58 -23.72 4.24
N LYS A 398 -2.97 -23.49 3.07
CA LYS A 398 -1.60 -23.97 2.79
C LYS A 398 -0.48 -23.15 3.44
N GLY A 399 -0.81 -22.04 4.11
CA GLY A 399 0.15 -21.16 4.75
C GLY A 399 -0.45 -19.79 5.04
N PHE A 400 0.33 -18.72 4.85
CA PHE A 400 -0.15 -17.36 5.04
C PHE A 400 -0.35 -16.66 3.70
N LEU A 401 -1.59 -16.23 3.43
CA LEU A 401 -1.95 -15.45 2.25
C LEU A 401 -1.69 -13.97 2.52
N HIS A 402 -0.78 -13.39 1.75
CA HIS A 402 -0.42 -11.97 1.83
C HIS A 402 -0.46 -11.28 0.45
N ALA A 403 -1.06 -11.90 -0.57
CA ALA A 403 -1.33 -11.23 -1.85
C ALA A 403 -2.21 -9.98 -1.66
N LYS A 404 -2.06 -8.98 -2.53
CA LYS A 404 -2.92 -7.78 -2.60
C LYS A 404 -3.36 -7.58 -4.04
N THR A 405 -4.32 -8.39 -4.45
CA THR A 405 -4.75 -8.44 -5.86
C THR A 405 -6.24 -8.26 -5.98
N ILE A 406 -6.66 -7.57 -7.04
CA ILE A 406 -8.06 -7.56 -7.50
C ILE A 406 -8.08 -7.79 -9.01
N VAL A 407 -8.93 -8.70 -9.45
CA VAL A 407 -9.22 -8.92 -10.88
C VAL A 407 -10.70 -8.76 -11.12
N ILE A 408 -11.07 -8.04 -12.19
CA ILE A 408 -12.44 -7.99 -12.67
C ILE A 408 -12.54 -8.65 -14.03
N ASP A 409 -13.54 -9.51 -14.20
CA ASP A 409 -13.93 -10.15 -15.47
C ASP A 409 -12.79 -10.82 -16.26
N LYS A 410 -11.67 -11.15 -15.60
CA LYS A 410 -10.41 -11.62 -16.22
C LYS A 410 -9.84 -10.64 -17.26
N GLU A 411 -10.16 -9.36 -17.15
CA GLU A 411 -9.77 -8.30 -18.09
C GLU A 411 -8.81 -7.29 -17.47
N ILE A 412 -9.10 -6.82 -16.26
CA ILE A 412 -8.31 -5.79 -15.58
C ILE A 412 -7.83 -6.35 -14.24
N LEU A 413 -6.52 -6.24 -14.02
CA LEU A 413 -5.82 -6.72 -12.85
C LEU A 413 -5.22 -5.52 -12.10
N SER A 414 -5.29 -5.53 -10.77
CA SER A 414 -4.40 -4.72 -9.95
C SER A 414 -3.59 -5.59 -9.01
N VAL A 415 -2.29 -5.30 -8.94
CA VAL A 415 -1.33 -5.89 -8.00
C VAL A 415 -0.54 -4.75 -7.36
N GLY A 416 -0.32 -4.81 -6.05
CA GLY A 416 0.47 -3.79 -5.39
C GLY A 416 0.71 -4.05 -3.92
N THR A 417 0.81 -2.95 -3.18
CA THR A 417 1.15 -2.98 -1.75
C THR A 417 -0.04 -2.73 -0.83
N ALA A 418 -1.10 -2.09 -1.35
CA ALA A 418 -2.27 -1.72 -0.57
C ALA A 418 -3.16 -2.93 -0.25
N ASN A 419 -3.41 -3.16 1.04
CA ASN A 419 -4.44 -4.11 1.46
C ASN A 419 -5.85 -3.51 1.27
N PHE A 420 -6.87 -4.35 1.37
CA PHE A 420 -8.28 -3.92 1.40
C PHE A 420 -8.68 -3.42 2.81
N ASP A 421 -7.94 -2.44 3.34
CA ASP A 421 -8.19 -1.84 4.66
C ASP A 421 -8.14 -0.30 4.67
N ILE A 422 -8.76 0.30 5.67
CA ILE A 422 -8.87 1.76 5.82
C ILE A 422 -7.47 2.39 5.93
N ARG A 423 -6.55 1.73 6.66
CA ARG A 423 -5.19 2.20 6.85
C ARG A 423 -4.39 2.30 5.56
N SER A 424 -4.45 1.32 4.67
CA SER A 424 -3.77 1.31 3.37
C SER A 424 -4.28 2.45 2.49
N PHE A 425 -5.59 2.70 2.50
CA PHE A 425 -6.19 3.74 1.67
C PHE A 425 -5.97 5.17 2.17
N LYS A 426 -5.72 5.37 3.48
CA LYS A 426 -5.71 6.70 4.11
C LYS A 426 -4.41 7.08 4.81
N LEU A 427 -3.72 6.12 5.42
CA LEU A 427 -2.61 6.37 6.35
C LEU A 427 -1.27 5.89 5.83
N ASN A 428 -1.23 4.76 5.12
CA ASN A 428 0.01 4.26 4.54
C ASN A 428 0.29 4.91 3.18
N PHE A 429 1.56 5.08 2.89
CA PHE A 429 2.04 5.33 1.54
C PHE A 429 2.10 3.98 0.81
N GLU A 430 1.30 3.83 -0.24
CA GLU A 430 1.11 2.60 -1.01
C GLU A 430 1.36 2.86 -2.51
N VAL A 431 1.54 1.79 -3.27
CA VAL A 431 1.61 1.80 -4.74
C VAL A 431 1.00 0.53 -5.32
N ASN A 432 0.17 0.69 -6.34
CA ASN A 432 -0.43 -0.40 -7.09
C ASN A 432 -0.25 -0.18 -8.59
N ALA A 433 0.03 -1.26 -9.31
CA ALA A 433 -0.13 -1.29 -10.76
C ALA A 433 -1.60 -1.62 -11.07
N PHE A 434 -2.19 -0.87 -11.99
CA PHE A 434 -3.45 -1.20 -12.66
C PHE A 434 -3.09 -1.62 -14.09
N ILE A 435 -3.37 -2.87 -14.42
CA ILE A 435 -2.87 -3.59 -15.59
C ILE A 435 -4.06 -3.91 -16.49
N TYR A 436 -3.93 -3.55 -17.76
CA TYR A 436 -4.93 -3.72 -18.80
C TYR A 436 -4.47 -4.80 -19.78
N ASP A 437 -4.36 -6.03 -19.26
CA ASP A 437 -3.82 -7.19 -19.98
C ASP A 437 -4.61 -8.43 -19.59
N ARG A 438 -5.31 -9.00 -20.58
CA ARG A 438 -6.18 -10.16 -20.37
C ARG A 438 -5.39 -11.40 -20.00
N GLU A 439 -4.23 -11.64 -20.61
CA GLU A 439 -3.44 -12.85 -20.33
C GLU A 439 -2.94 -12.84 -18.88
N LEU A 440 -2.49 -11.69 -18.39
CA LEU A 440 -2.08 -11.55 -16.99
C LEU A 440 -3.27 -11.63 -16.02
N ALA A 441 -4.41 -11.02 -16.37
CA ALA A 441 -5.63 -11.11 -15.55
C ALA A 441 -6.16 -12.56 -15.48
N HIS A 442 -6.16 -13.28 -16.60
CA HIS A 442 -6.48 -14.71 -16.66
C HIS A 442 -5.50 -15.55 -15.83
N SER A 443 -4.20 -15.29 -15.94
CA SER A 443 -3.16 -15.97 -15.16
C SER A 443 -3.36 -15.78 -13.64
N GLN A 444 -3.69 -14.56 -13.21
CA GLN A 444 -3.98 -14.29 -11.80
C GLN A 444 -5.28 -14.98 -11.33
N VAL A 445 -6.31 -15.08 -12.17
CA VAL A 445 -7.54 -15.82 -11.83
C VAL A 445 -7.28 -17.33 -11.76
N GLN A 446 -6.41 -17.85 -12.62
CA GLN A 446 -6.00 -19.26 -12.56
C GLN A 446 -5.25 -19.54 -11.25
N LEU A 447 -4.34 -18.65 -10.87
CA LEU A 447 -3.63 -18.71 -9.59
C LEU A 447 -4.59 -18.63 -8.39
N PHE A 448 -5.63 -17.78 -8.45
CA PHE A 448 -6.67 -17.77 -7.43
C PHE A 448 -7.36 -19.14 -7.30
N LYS A 449 -7.69 -19.79 -8.41
CA LYS A 449 -8.35 -21.11 -8.40
C LYS A 449 -7.45 -22.21 -7.83
N GLU A 450 -6.16 -22.15 -8.12
CA GLU A 450 -5.17 -23.05 -7.53
C GLU A 450 -5.05 -22.84 -6.02
N ASP A 451 -5.00 -21.58 -5.58
CA ASP A 451 -5.02 -21.23 -4.16
C ASP A 451 -6.36 -21.68 -3.49
N ALA A 452 -7.48 -21.59 -4.21
CA ALA A 452 -8.80 -22.01 -3.74
C ALA A 452 -8.91 -23.53 -3.53
N ALA A 453 -8.18 -24.34 -4.29
CA ALA A 453 -8.07 -25.79 -4.07
C ALA A 453 -7.36 -26.14 -2.73
N HIS A 454 -6.63 -25.18 -2.16
CA HIS A 454 -6.01 -25.25 -0.84
C HIS A 454 -6.72 -24.38 0.20
N SER A 455 -8.00 -24.07 -0.04
CA SER A 455 -8.82 -23.24 0.82
C SER A 455 -10.10 -23.98 1.22
N PHE A 456 -10.72 -23.55 2.31
CA PHE A 456 -12.10 -23.91 2.61
C PHE A 456 -13.02 -22.71 2.41
N LEU A 457 -14.27 -22.96 2.02
CA LEU A 457 -15.28 -21.92 1.86
C LEU A 457 -15.85 -21.56 3.24
N LEU A 458 -15.83 -20.27 3.58
CA LEU A 458 -16.53 -19.74 4.76
C LEU A 458 -18.04 -19.70 4.44
N THR A 459 -18.76 -20.73 4.88
CA THR A 459 -20.20 -20.84 4.65
C THR A 459 -21.00 -20.04 5.68
N GLU A 460 -22.27 -19.76 5.38
CA GLU A 460 -23.20 -19.15 6.33
C GLU A 460 -23.36 -20.00 7.60
N GLU A 461 -23.35 -21.33 7.47
CA GLU A 461 -23.36 -22.26 8.61
C GLU A 461 -22.18 -22.05 9.56
N ILE A 462 -20.95 -21.90 9.03
CA ILE A 462 -19.76 -21.61 9.85
C ILE A 462 -19.90 -20.25 10.54
N VAL A 463 -20.42 -19.25 9.83
CA VAL A 463 -20.60 -17.89 10.37
C VAL A 463 -21.63 -17.87 11.50
N ASP A 464 -22.72 -18.63 11.37
CA ASP A 464 -23.79 -18.69 12.36
C ASP A 464 -23.45 -19.58 13.57
N ASP A 465 -22.49 -20.49 13.43
CA ASP A 465 -21.96 -21.31 14.54
C ASP A 465 -20.94 -20.57 15.43
N TYR A 466 -20.53 -19.34 15.07
CA TYR A 466 -19.59 -18.58 15.91
C TYR A 466 -20.09 -18.40 17.34
N SER A 467 -19.22 -18.71 18.30
CA SER A 467 -19.54 -18.53 19.71
C SER A 467 -19.77 -17.05 20.05
N LYS A 468 -20.57 -16.78 21.09
CA LYS A 468 -20.78 -15.41 21.60
C LYS A 468 -19.47 -14.67 21.90
N TRP A 469 -18.44 -15.41 22.34
CA TRP A 469 -17.12 -14.84 22.60
C TRP A 469 -16.36 -14.48 21.31
N GLU A 470 -16.49 -15.28 20.25
CA GLU A 470 -15.91 -14.95 18.95
C GLU A 470 -16.57 -13.74 18.32
N LEU A 471 -17.91 -13.70 18.33
CA LEU A 471 -18.66 -12.55 17.87
C LEU A 471 -18.28 -11.28 18.66
N PHE A 472 -18.14 -11.38 19.98
CA PHE A 472 -17.66 -10.27 20.80
C PHE A 472 -16.26 -9.79 20.35
N LYS A 473 -15.29 -10.69 20.17
CA LYS A 473 -13.94 -10.33 19.70
C LYS A 473 -13.97 -9.66 18.33
N GLN A 474 -14.79 -10.16 17.41
CA GLN A 474 -14.96 -9.61 16.06
C GLN A 474 -15.53 -8.19 16.11
N GLN A 475 -16.64 -7.99 16.82
CA GLN A 475 -17.29 -6.68 16.97
C GLN A 475 -16.40 -5.68 17.70
N PHE A 476 -15.73 -6.11 18.78
CA PHE A 476 -14.76 -5.28 19.49
C PHE A 476 -13.60 -4.86 18.59
N SER A 477 -13.10 -5.77 17.75
CA SER A 477 -12.01 -5.46 16.82
C SER A 477 -12.45 -4.48 15.72
N ARG A 478 -13.71 -4.53 15.28
CA ARG A 478 -14.30 -3.59 14.30
C ARG A 478 -14.32 -2.15 14.81
N LEU A 479 -14.34 -1.91 16.13
CA LEU A 479 -14.20 -0.56 16.70
C LEU A 479 -12.86 0.09 16.36
N PHE A 480 -11.83 -0.71 16.07
CA PHE A 480 -10.51 -0.22 15.68
C PHE A 480 -10.33 -0.08 14.17
N SER A 481 -11.30 -0.49 13.33
CA SER A 481 -11.21 -0.42 11.86
C SER A 481 -10.65 0.91 11.31
N PRO A 482 -10.99 2.11 11.84
CA PRO A 482 -10.46 3.37 11.31
C PRO A 482 -8.93 3.54 11.39
N ILE A 483 -8.24 2.74 12.23
CA ILE A 483 -6.79 2.77 12.41
C ILE A 483 -6.09 1.48 11.96
N LEU A 484 -6.87 0.43 11.67
CA LEU A 484 -6.39 -0.88 11.23
C LEU A 484 -6.12 -0.91 9.73
#